data_AF-A0A1V3IRL5-F1
#
_entry.id   AF-A0A1V3IRL5-F1
#
_cell.length_a   1.000
_cell.length_b   1.000
_cell.length_c   1.000
_cell.angle_alpha   90.00
_cell.angle_beta   90.00
_cell.angle_gamma   90.00
#
_symmetry.space_group_name_H-M   'P 1'
#
loop_
_entity.id
_entity.type
_entity.pdbx_description
1 polymer ?
#
loop_
_entity_poly.entity_id
_entity_poly.type
_entity_poly.pdbx_seq_one_letter_code
_entity_poly.pdbx_strand_id
1 'polypeptide(L)'
;MKFLKILFTALISYIPSAWSALDYNIKYSSNYLMPAYVHFKADGTQYSVNAKINIPLYNIVFLSRGSQTPSQFKMVNYQDVRNGKPYALSKISPTTIEYGKVKNGLKTEALNLPTFDLFTMAFQLSYYDKLPTSFQITNGKKLYPMENVKVNKREKQIEYNKQNVTEITYTFKTGNKDIMVKKFAGEQFPRYIKYSRDGDDYELEFSEFVK
;
A
#
# COMPACT_ATOMS: atom_id res chain seq x y z
N MET A 1 56.34 0.45 37.35
CA MET A 1 54.89 0.60 37.62
C MET A 1 54.20 0.93 36.31
N LYS A 2 53.15 0.19 35.96
CA LYS A 2 52.56 0.07 34.63
C LYS A 2 51.75 1.32 34.24
N PHE A 3 51.97 1.83 33.03
CA PHE A 3 51.13 2.84 32.38
C PHE A 3 49.80 2.21 31.95
N LEU A 4 48.69 2.66 32.52
CA LEU A 4 47.34 2.25 32.14
C LEU A 4 46.84 3.17 31.02
N LYS A 5 46.84 2.67 29.78
CA LYS A 5 46.18 3.32 28.64
C LYS A 5 44.66 3.15 28.81
N ILE A 6 43.95 4.26 28.99
CA ILE A 6 42.48 4.27 28.97
C ILE A 6 42.06 4.30 27.50
N LEU A 7 41.54 3.17 27.01
CA LEU A 7 40.89 3.06 25.71
C LEU A 7 39.45 3.58 25.85
N PHE A 8 39.12 4.69 25.20
CA PHE A 8 37.73 5.14 25.05
C PHE A 8 37.08 4.34 23.92
N THR A 9 36.36 3.27 24.25
CA THR A 9 35.53 2.54 23.29
C THR A 9 34.21 3.29 23.14
N ALA A 10 34.07 4.07 22.07
CA ALA A 10 32.78 4.66 21.71
C ALA A 10 31.84 3.53 21.23
N LEU A 11 30.94 3.08 22.11
CA LEU A 11 29.79 2.29 21.71
C LEU A 11 28.85 3.21 20.91
N ILE A 12 28.91 3.13 19.58
CA ILE A 12 27.82 3.59 18.72
C ILE A 12 26.68 2.58 18.95
N SER A 13 25.76 2.92 19.84
CA SER A 13 24.50 2.20 19.97
C SER A 13 23.79 2.29 18.62
N TYR A 14 23.67 1.15 17.94
CA TYR A 14 22.75 0.98 16.83
C TYR A 14 21.35 1.15 17.41
N ILE A 15 20.81 2.37 17.40
CA ILE A 15 19.40 2.59 17.66
C ILE A 15 18.69 2.02 16.43
N PRO A 16 17.96 0.89 16.52
CA PRO A 16 17.11 0.49 15.41
C PRO A 16 16.22 1.68 15.12
N SER A 17 16.25 2.17 13.89
CA SER A 17 15.45 3.30 13.45
C SER A 17 14.02 3.05 13.91
N ALA A 18 13.57 3.80 14.92
CA ALA A 18 12.18 3.81 15.31
C ALA A 18 11.44 4.22 14.05
N TRP A 19 10.63 3.31 13.50
CA TRP A 19 9.85 3.61 12.33
C TRP A 19 8.96 4.79 12.70
N SER A 20 9.20 5.92 12.05
CA SER A 20 8.44 7.13 12.34
C SER A 20 6.98 6.82 12.11
N ALA A 21 6.13 7.23 13.06
CA ALA A 21 4.71 7.30 12.78
C ALA A 21 4.52 8.20 11.54
N LEU A 22 3.85 7.66 10.53
CA LEU A 22 3.47 8.36 9.31
C LEU A 22 1.97 8.62 9.35
N ASP A 23 1.60 9.81 8.91
CA ASP A 23 0.21 10.25 8.77
C ASP A 23 0.14 11.16 7.54
N TYR A 24 -0.30 10.61 6.41
CA TYR A 24 -0.36 11.30 5.13
C TYR A 24 -1.80 11.43 4.66
N ASN A 25 -2.22 12.65 4.37
CA ASN A 25 -3.42 12.94 3.60
C ASN A 25 -3.02 13.33 2.18
N ILE A 26 -3.29 12.46 1.21
CA ILE A 26 -2.79 12.58 -0.16
C ILE A 26 -3.97 12.75 -1.10
N LYS A 27 -3.88 13.74 -1.99
CA LYS A 27 -4.78 13.89 -3.13
C LYS A 27 -4.09 13.34 -4.37
N TYR A 28 -4.78 12.46 -5.08
CA TYR A 28 -4.40 11.96 -6.38
C TYR A 28 -5.34 12.53 -7.46
N SER A 29 -4.77 12.93 -8.60
CA SER A 29 -5.51 13.08 -9.84
C SER A 29 -5.72 11.71 -10.48
N SER A 30 -6.76 11.57 -11.28
CA SER A 30 -7.05 10.34 -12.03
C SER A 30 -7.29 10.64 -13.50
N ASN A 31 -6.95 9.68 -14.36
CA ASN A 31 -7.22 9.73 -15.79
C ASN A 31 -8.72 9.78 -16.16
N TYR A 32 -9.62 9.52 -15.22
CA TYR A 32 -11.06 9.70 -15.39
C TYR A 32 -11.61 11.00 -14.78
N LEU A 33 -10.77 12.00 -14.51
CA LEU A 33 -11.14 13.29 -13.88
C LEU A 33 -11.81 13.16 -12.51
N MET A 34 -11.58 12.04 -11.81
CA MET A 34 -12.12 11.77 -10.48
C MET A 34 -10.99 11.84 -9.45
N PRO A 35 -10.89 12.89 -8.62
CA PRO A 35 -9.86 12.95 -7.60
C PRO A 35 -10.07 11.85 -6.56
N ALA A 36 -8.97 11.25 -6.13
CA ALA A 36 -8.96 10.31 -5.02
C ALA A 36 -8.23 10.93 -3.82
N TYR A 37 -8.84 10.85 -2.65
CA TYR A 37 -8.28 11.34 -1.39
C TYR A 37 -7.93 10.14 -0.53
N VAL A 38 -6.66 9.96 -0.22
CA VAL A 38 -6.15 8.82 0.52
C VAL A 38 -5.53 9.30 1.81
N HIS A 39 -6.09 8.85 2.93
CA HIS A 39 -5.49 9.00 4.24
C HIS A 39 -4.77 7.70 4.60
N PHE A 40 -3.44 7.76 4.70
CA PHE A 40 -2.59 6.66 5.10
C PHE A 40 -1.95 6.93 6.44
N LYS A 41 -2.01 5.96 7.35
CA LYS A 41 -1.37 6.03 8.66
C LYS A 41 -0.63 4.73 8.94
N ALA A 42 0.56 4.83 9.52
CA ALA A 42 1.39 3.70 9.95
C ALA A 42 2.22 4.11 11.18
N ASP A 43 2.20 3.33 12.26
CA ASP A 43 2.88 3.69 13.53
C ASP A 43 3.96 2.69 13.97
N GLY A 44 4.33 1.76 13.09
CA GLY A 44 5.26 0.68 13.38
C GLY A 44 4.60 -0.57 13.97
N THR A 45 3.36 -0.47 14.45
CA THR A 45 2.58 -1.60 15.00
C THR A 45 1.31 -1.85 14.19
N GLN A 46 0.65 -0.79 13.76
CA GLN A 46 -0.61 -0.80 13.02
C GLN A 46 -0.52 0.13 11.80
N TYR A 47 -1.40 -0.12 10.83
CA TYR A 47 -1.60 0.78 9.71
C TYR A 47 -3.07 0.87 9.31
N SER A 48 -3.41 1.93 8.59
CA SER A 48 -4.70 2.09 7.93
C SER A 48 -4.58 2.85 6.62
N VAL A 49 -5.46 2.53 5.68
CA VAL A 49 -5.69 3.27 4.44
C VAL A 49 -7.18 3.60 4.36
N ASN A 50 -7.51 4.88 4.16
CA ASN A 50 -8.86 5.34 3.86
C ASN A 50 -8.84 6.10 2.53
N ALA A 51 -9.23 5.43 1.46
CA ALA A 51 -9.24 5.98 0.11
C ALA A 51 -10.67 6.33 -0.32
N LYS A 52 -10.93 7.62 -0.50
CA LYS A 52 -12.20 8.18 -0.98
C LYS A 52 -12.08 8.54 -2.45
N ILE A 53 -12.94 7.99 -3.28
CA ILE A 53 -13.03 8.32 -4.71
C ILE A 53 -14.35 9.07 -4.94
N ASN A 54 -14.23 10.31 -5.39
CA ASN A 54 -15.38 11.17 -5.66
C ASN A 54 -15.79 11.01 -7.12
N ILE A 55 -16.83 10.22 -7.35
CA ILE A 55 -17.46 10.04 -8.66
C ILE A 55 -18.69 10.96 -8.69
N PRO A 56 -19.02 11.61 -9.82
CA PRO A 56 -20.27 12.37 -9.92
C PRO A 56 -21.47 11.54 -9.45
N LEU A 57 -22.23 12.08 -8.51
CA LEU A 57 -23.43 11.46 -7.91
C LEU A 57 -23.17 10.14 -7.16
N TYR A 58 -21.92 9.77 -6.88
CA TYR A 58 -21.58 8.50 -6.25
C TYR A 58 -20.32 8.56 -5.38
N ASN A 59 -20.44 8.14 -4.12
CA ASN A 59 -19.32 8.14 -3.18
C ASN A 59 -18.82 6.72 -2.94
N ILE A 60 -17.53 6.47 -3.19
CA ILE A 60 -16.88 5.20 -2.89
C ILE A 60 -15.76 5.44 -1.88
N VAL A 61 -15.75 4.64 -0.82
CA VAL A 61 -14.70 4.66 0.19
C VAL A 61 -14.16 3.25 0.37
N PHE A 62 -12.86 3.10 0.22
CA PHE A 62 -12.12 1.88 0.51
C PHE A 62 -11.39 2.05 1.84
N LEU A 63 -11.69 1.18 2.79
CA LEU A 63 -11.12 1.20 4.13
C LEU A 63 -10.31 -0.07 4.32
N SER A 64 -9.03 0.06 4.62
CA SER A 64 -8.15 -1.05 4.97
C SER A 64 -7.44 -0.77 6.27
N ARG A 65 -7.25 -1.81 7.08
CA ARG A 65 -6.44 -1.72 8.31
C ARG A 65 -5.79 -3.04 8.64
N GLY A 66 -4.74 -2.98 9.45
CA GLY A 66 -4.05 -4.16 9.90
C GLY A 66 -2.85 -3.87 10.78
N SER A 67 -2.06 -4.91 11.02
CA SER A 67 -0.80 -4.78 11.73
C SER A 67 0.35 -4.48 10.78
N GLN A 68 1.39 -3.89 11.32
CA GLN A 68 2.63 -3.57 10.66
C GLN A 68 3.75 -4.40 11.31
N THR A 69 4.60 -5.01 10.48
CA THR A 69 5.81 -5.71 10.92
C THR A 69 7.04 -5.05 10.27
N PRO A 70 8.27 -5.37 10.72
CA PRO A 70 9.54 -4.89 10.13
C PRO A 70 9.72 -5.07 8.61
N SER A 71 8.81 -5.76 7.94
CA SER A 71 8.91 -6.06 6.52
C SER A 71 7.60 -5.93 5.74
N GLN A 72 6.46 -5.77 6.41
CA GLN A 72 5.18 -5.98 5.76
C GLN A 72 3.98 -5.36 6.49
N PHE A 73 3.02 -4.87 5.72
CA PHE A 73 1.65 -4.63 6.16
C PHE A 73 0.82 -5.92 6.11
N LYS A 74 0.23 -6.31 7.23
CA LYS A 74 -0.66 -7.48 7.34
C LYS A 74 -2.09 -7.01 7.49
N MET A 75 -2.83 -6.96 6.39
CA MET A 75 -4.24 -6.57 6.40
C MET A 75 -5.07 -7.54 7.25
N VAL A 76 -5.89 -7.00 8.14
CA VAL A 76 -6.84 -7.78 8.95
C VAL A 76 -8.28 -7.50 8.54
N ASN A 77 -8.53 -6.35 7.91
CA ASN A 77 -9.86 -5.95 7.50
C ASN A 77 -9.82 -5.01 6.30
N TYR A 78 -10.77 -5.21 5.38
CA TYR A 78 -11.04 -4.35 4.24
C TYR A 78 -12.55 -4.10 4.11
N GLN A 79 -12.94 -2.92 3.63
CA GLN A 79 -14.33 -2.57 3.31
C GLN A 79 -14.42 -1.69 2.05
N ASP A 80 -15.31 -2.06 1.12
CA ASP A 80 -15.84 -1.22 0.04
C ASP A 80 -17.18 -0.64 0.52
N VAL A 81 -17.20 0.66 0.83
CA VAL A 81 -18.38 1.41 1.26
C VAL A 81 -18.86 2.27 0.10
N ARG A 82 -20.16 2.17 -0.21
CA ARG A 82 -20.79 2.90 -1.31
C ARG A 82 -21.95 3.69 -0.77
N ASN A 83 -21.94 5.01 -0.98
CA ASN A 83 -22.95 5.93 -0.46
C ASN A 83 -23.21 5.73 1.05
N GLY A 84 -22.12 5.59 1.81
CA GLY A 84 -22.16 5.38 3.27
C GLY A 84 -22.57 3.97 3.72
N LYS A 85 -22.89 3.06 2.80
CA LYS A 85 -23.33 1.68 3.13
C LYS A 85 -22.25 0.65 2.77
N PRO A 86 -21.91 -0.29 3.66
CA PRO A 86 -21.03 -1.40 3.34
C PRO A 86 -21.57 -2.20 2.14
N TYR A 87 -20.79 -2.27 1.07
CA TYR A 87 -21.14 -3.02 -0.13
C TYR A 87 -20.44 -4.38 -0.17
N ALA A 88 -19.15 -4.41 0.15
CA ALA A 88 -18.36 -5.62 0.26
C ALA A 88 -17.30 -5.46 1.36
N LEU A 89 -16.86 -6.56 1.95
CA LEU A 89 -15.84 -6.53 2.99
C LEU A 89 -15.02 -7.81 2.98
N SER A 90 -13.82 -7.75 3.56
CA SER A 90 -13.10 -8.94 3.99
C SER A 90 -12.61 -8.81 5.43
N LYS A 91 -12.60 -9.93 6.14
CA LYS A 91 -12.03 -10.06 7.49
C LYS A 91 -11.02 -11.20 7.45
N ILE A 92 -9.82 -10.92 7.93
CA ILE A 92 -8.70 -11.84 7.87
C ILE A 92 -8.29 -12.17 9.29
N SER A 93 -8.40 -13.45 9.62
CA SER A 93 -7.90 -14.07 10.85
C SER A 93 -6.58 -14.77 10.56
N PRO A 94 -5.85 -15.26 11.57
CA PRO A 94 -4.55 -15.91 11.35
C PRO A 94 -4.58 -17.10 10.36
N THR A 95 -5.71 -17.80 10.25
CA THR A 95 -5.85 -19.02 9.42
C THR A 95 -7.00 -18.96 8.42
N THR A 96 -7.83 -17.92 8.43
CA THR A 96 -9.02 -17.83 7.58
C THR A 96 -9.24 -16.43 7.04
N ILE A 97 -9.97 -16.36 5.94
CA ILE A 97 -10.46 -15.13 5.35
C ILE A 97 -11.95 -15.27 5.06
N GLU A 98 -12.73 -14.33 5.58
CA GLU A 98 -14.15 -14.16 5.30
C GLU A 98 -14.30 -12.99 4.32
N TYR A 99 -15.00 -13.17 3.20
CA TYR A 99 -15.17 -12.12 2.19
C TYR A 99 -16.47 -12.29 1.38
N GLY A 100 -17.00 -11.19 0.84
CA GLY A 100 -18.18 -11.22 -0.02
C GLY A 100 -18.88 -9.87 -0.15
N LYS A 101 -19.93 -9.84 -0.99
CA LYS A 101 -20.90 -8.73 -0.98
C LYS A 101 -21.77 -8.88 0.26
N VAL A 102 -21.89 -7.82 1.06
CA VAL A 102 -22.64 -7.86 2.33
C VAL A 102 -24.05 -8.40 2.13
N LYS A 103 -24.75 -7.95 1.08
CA LYS A 103 -26.12 -8.39 0.77
C LYS A 103 -26.27 -9.86 0.38
N ASN A 104 -25.20 -10.52 -0.04
CA ASN A 104 -25.23 -11.92 -0.48
C ASN A 104 -24.70 -12.89 0.60
N GLY A 105 -24.30 -12.36 1.76
CA GLY A 105 -23.52 -13.11 2.74
C GLY A 105 -22.04 -13.19 2.39
N LEU A 106 -21.25 -13.66 3.35
CA LEU A 106 -19.81 -13.80 3.23
C LEU A 106 -19.43 -15.28 3.12
N LYS A 107 -18.40 -15.56 2.33
CA LYS A 107 -17.78 -16.87 2.20
C LYS A 107 -16.53 -16.89 3.08
N THR A 108 -16.30 -17.99 3.76
CA THR A 108 -15.07 -18.24 4.52
C THR A 108 -14.19 -19.26 3.79
N GLU A 109 -12.91 -18.96 3.69
CA GLU A 109 -11.88 -19.84 3.12
C GLU A 109 -10.64 -19.87 4.03
N ALA A 110 -9.80 -20.90 3.88
CA ALA A 110 -8.49 -20.94 4.52
C ALA A 110 -7.60 -19.82 3.97
N LEU A 111 -6.84 -19.17 4.85
CA LEU A 111 -5.88 -18.13 4.47
C LEU A 111 -4.56 -18.78 4.04
N ASN A 112 -4.32 -18.83 2.73
CA ASN A 112 -3.11 -19.44 2.16
C ASN A 112 -2.05 -18.43 1.72
N LEU A 113 -2.45 -17.17 1.50
CA LEU A 113 -1.59 -16.12 0.94
C LEU A 113 -1.74 -14.82 1.74
N PRO A 114 -0.64 -14.05 1.90
CA PRO A 114 -0.74 -12.68 2.39
C PRO A 114 -1.75 -11.89 1.56
N THR A 115 -2.64 -11.15 2.22
CA THR A 115 -3.74 -10.46 1.54
C THR A 115 -3.57 -8.96 1.63
N PHE A 116 -3.77 -8.29 0.50
CA PHE A 116 -3.78 -6.83 0.39
C PHE A 116 -5.06 -6.37 -0.34
N ASP A 117 -5.46 -5.12 -0.17
CA ASP A 117 -6.19 -4.42 -1.22
C ASP A 117 -5.19 -3.68 -2.14
N LEU A 118 -5.69 -3.06 -3.21
CA LEU A 118 -4.84 -2.38 -4.18
C LEU A 118 -3.99 -1.24 -3.54
N PHE A 119 -4.58 -0.43 -2.67
CA PHE A 119 -3.87 0.68 -2.05
C PHE A 119 -2.84 0.16 -1.06
N THR A 120 -3.20 -0.79 -0.19
CA THR A 120 -2.22 -1.39 0.73
C THR A 120 -1.06 -2.03 -0.02
N MET A 121 -1.31 -2.68 -1.17
CA MET A 121 -0.24 -3.22 -2.02
C MET A 121 0.69 -2.11 -2.55
N ALA A 122 0.15 -0.99 -3.01
CA ALA A 122 0.95 0.15 -3.47
C ALA A 122 1.78 0.77 -2.33
N PHE A 123 1.19 0.95 -1.15
CA PHE A 123 1.92 1.40 0.04
C PHE A 123 2.96 0.38 0.51
N GLN A 124 2.69 -0.92 0.42
CA GLN A 124 3.67 -1.97 0.73
C GLN A 124 4.92 -1.84 -0.16
N LEU A 125 4.74 -1.61 -1.46
CA LEU A 125 5.86 -1.34 -2.38
C LEU A 125 6.58 -0.03 -2.04
N SER A 126 5.84 1.06 -1.85
CA SER A 126 6.44 2.35 -1.58
C SER A 126 7.11 2.44 -0.21
N TYR A 127 6.64 1.71 0.79
CA TYR A 127 7.18 1.75 2.14
C TYR A 127 8.37 0.78 2.31
N TYR A 128 8.29 -0.42 1.74
CA TYR A 128 9.27 -1.50 1.97
C TYR A 128 10.12 -1.88 0.76
N ASP A 129 9.89 -1.26 -0.40
CA ASP A 129 10.55 -1.61 -1.67
C ASP A 129 10.34 -3.07 -2.10
N LYS A 130 9.34 -3.78 -1.54
CA LYS A 130 9.14 -5.21 -1.78
C LYS A 130 7.69 -5.67 -1.64
N LEU A 131 7.39 -6.74 -2.38
CA LEU A 131 6.18 -7.57 -2.20
C LEU A 131 6.58 -9.01 -1.88
N PRO A 132 5.71 -9.78 -1.20
CA PRO A 132 5.83 -11.22 -1.18
C PRO A 132 5.84 -11.79 -2.61
N THR A 133 6.58 -12.87 -2.84
CA THR A 133 6.62 -13.57 -4.16
C THR A 133 5.25 -14.12 -4.54
N SER A 134 4.45 -14.53 -3.57
CA SER A 134 3.04 -14.89 -3.79
C SER A 134 2.18 -14.21 -2.74
N PHE A 135 1.08 -13.59 -3.18
CA PHE A 135 0.11 -12.89 -2.34
C PHE A 135 -1.25 -12.91 -3.02
N GLN A 136 -2.28 -12.37 -2.39
CA GLN A 136 -3.58 -12.17 -3.02
C GLN A 136 -4.08 -10.75 -2.82
N ILE A 137 -4.77 -10.23 -3.84
CA ILE A 137 -5.49 -8.96 -3.73
C ILE A 137 -6.96 -9.25 -3.46
N THR A 138 -7.64 -8.39 -2.71
CA THR A 138 -9.11 -8.43 -2.58
C THR A 138 -9.73 -7.07 -2.80
N ASN A 139 -10.96 -7.07 -3.33
CA ASN A 139 -11.86 -5.93 -3.35
C ASN A 139 -13.07 -6.16 -2.42
N GLY A 140 -12.90 -7.03 -1.42
CA GLY A 140 -13.94 -7.48 -0.50
C GLY A 140 -14.94 -8.47 -1.12
N LYS A 141 -15.08 -8.55 -2.45
CA LYS A 141 -16.03 -9.49 -3.10
C LYS A 141 -15.38 -10.79 -3.52
N LYS A 142 -14.12 -10.72 -3.92
CA LYS A 142 -13.34 -11.82 -4.48
C LYS A 142 -11.90 -11.75 -3.99
N LEU A 143 -11.24 -12.90 -4.00
CA LEU A 143 -9.81 -13.03 -3.84
C LEU A 143 -9.18 -13.22 -5.21
N TYR A 144 -8.04 -12.56 -5.43
CA TYR A 144 -7.28 -12.62 -6.66
C TYR A 144 -5.85 -13.08 -6.30
N PRO A 145 -5.59 -14.40 -6.32
CA PRO A 145 -4.25 -14.94 -6.10
C PRO A 145 -3.27 -14.45 -7.15
N MET A 146 -2.10 -14.03 -6.69
CA MET A 146 -0.97 -13.53 -7.48
C MET A 146 0.24 -14.39 -7.14
N GLU A 147 0.54 -15.37 -7.99
CA GLU A 147 1.61 -16.33 -7.75
C GLU A 147 2.87 -15.98 -8.54
N ASN A 148 4.04 -16.24 -7.95
CA ASN A 148 5.35 -16.08 -8.59
C ASN A 148 5.58 -14.66 -9.15
N VAL A 149 5.09 -13.66 -8.45
CA VAL A 149 5.22 -12.24 -8.81
C VAL A 149 6.68 -11.84 -8.79
N LYS A 150 7.17 -11.36 -9.94
CA LYS A 150 8.50 -10.78 -10.08
C LYS A 150 8.36 -9.27 -10.24
N VAL A 151 8.73 -8.53 -9.18
CA VAL A 151 8.76 -7.08 -9.21
C VAL A 151 10.03 -6.62 -9.92
N ASN A 152 9.86 -5.97 -11.06
CA ASN A 152 10.95 -5.26 -11.73
C ASN A 152 11.04 -3.84 -11.17
N LYS A 153 12.18 -3.51 -10.56
CA LYS A 153 12.51 -2.18 -10.02
C LYS A 153 13.44 -1.45 -10.99
N ARG A 154 13.12 -0.20 -11.30
CA ARG A 154 13.96 0.70 -12.12
C ARG A 154 14.09 2.04 -11.43
N GLU A 155 15.24 2.68 -11.59
CA GLU A 155 15.51 4.01 -11.04
C GLU A 155 15.90 4.95 -12.17
N LYS A 156 15.44 6.20 -12.09
CA LYS A 156 15.72 7.24 -13.08
C LYS A 156 15.86 8.59 -12.39
N GLN A 157 16.90 9.36 -12.75
CA GLN A 157 16.99 10.76 -12.37
C GLN A 157 16.00 11.59 -13.20
N ILE A 158 15.19 12.41 -12.54
CA ILE A 158 14.25 13.32 -13.19
C ILE A 158 14.35 14.70 -12.55
N GLU A 159 13.97 15.73 -13.31
CA GLU A 159 13.75 17.06 -12.75
C GLU A 159 12.29 17.16 -12.26
N TYR A 160 12.10 17.49 -10.99
CA TYR A 160 10.80 17.72 -10.37
C TYR A 160 10.86 18.99 -9.53
N ASN A 161 9.99 19.96 -9.79
CA ASN A 161 9.98 21.27 -9.11
C ASN A 161 11.37 21.95 -9.09
N LYS A 162 12.10 21.91 -10.22
CA LYS A 162 13.47 22.46 -10.37
C LYS A 162 14.53 21.78 -9.50
N GLN A 163 14.26 20.57 -8.99
CA GLN A 163 15.18 19.75 -8.24
C GLN A 163 15.40 18.42 -8.95
N ASN A 164 16.63 17.91 -8.93
CA ASN A 164 16.92 16.56 -9.39
C ASN A 164 16.52 15.57 -8.31
N VAL A 165 15.63 14.64 -8.65
CA VAL A 165 15.15 13.58 -7.76
C VAL A 165 15.29 12.22 -8.42
N THR A 166 15.55 11.19 -7.62
CA THR A 166 15.54 9.80 -8.08
C THR A 166 14.10 9.27 -8.05
N GLU A 167 13.49 9.07 -9.21
CA GLU A 167 12.24 8.32 -9.35
C GLU A 167 12.53 6.81 -9.31
N ILE A 168 11.78 6.09 -8.48
CA ILE A 168 11.79 4.63 -8.43
C ILE A 168 10.48 4.13 -9.00
N THR A 169 10.56 3.26 -10.01
CA THR A 169 9.41 2.60 -10.64
C THR A 169 9.44 1.11 -10.36
N TYR A 170 8.34 0.58 -9.82
CA TYR A 170 8.07 -0.85 -9.67
C TYR A 170 7.04 -1.27 -10.71
N THR A 171 7.31 -2.34 -11.43
CA THR A 171 6.38 -2.94 -12.39
C THR A 171 6.29 -4.44 -12.19
N PHE A 172 5.10 -5.00 -12.28
CA PHE A 172 4.90 -6.44 -12.31
C PHE A 172 3.57 -6.77 -13.00
N LYS A 173 3.46 -8.03 -13.45
CA LYS A 173 2.24 -8.56 -14.06
C LYS A 173 1.54 -9.53 -13.12
N THR A 174 0.22 -9.56 -13.19
CA THR A 174 -0.61 -10.55 -12.51
C THR A 174 -1.65 -11.10 -13.46
N GLY A 175 -1.35 -12.24 -14.08
CA GLY A 175 -2.09 -12.71 -15.26
C GLY A 175 -2.02 -11.66 -16.38
N ASN A 176 -3.19 -11.20 -16.83
CA ASN A 176 -3.31 -10.17 -17.88
C ASN A 176 -3.31 -8.74 -17.34
N LYS A 177 -3.05 -8.54 -16.04
CA LYS A 177 -3.07 -7.22 -15.41
C LYS A 177 -1.66 -6.67 -15.28
N ASP A 178 -1.47 -5.45 -15.75
CA ASP A 178 -0.23 -4.70 -15.57
C ASP A 178 -0.38 -3.77 -14.37
N ILE A 179 0.60 -3.81 -13.47
CA ILE A 179 0.66 -2.94 -12.29
C ILE A 179 1.96 -2.14 -12.32
N MET A 180 1.83 -0.85 -12.09
CA MET A 180 2.97 0.07 -11.92
C MET A 180 2.77 0.92 -10.68
N VAL A 181 3.81 1.04 -9.87
CA VAL A 181 3.86 1.94 -8.71
C VAL A 181 5.13 2.76 -8.82
N LYS A 182 5.04 4.08 -8.61
CA LYS A 182 6.21 4.96 -8.56
C LYS A 182 6.28 5.72 -7.25
N LYS A 183 7.49 6.11 -6.86
CA LYS A 183 7.77 7.04 -5.75
C LYS A 183 9.09 7.76 -5.99
N PHE A 184 9.40 8.78 -5.19
CA PHE A 184 10.79 9.26 -5.11
C PHE A 184 11.58 8.47 -4.06
N ALA A 185 12.89 8.38 -4.26
CA ALA A 185 13.79 7.76 -3.29
C ALA A 185 13.68 8.47 -1.92
N GLY A 186 13.65 7.68 -0.85
CA GLY A 186 13.44 8.18 0.53
C GLY A 186 11.98 8.37 0.94
N GLU A 187 11.03 8.40 0.00
CA GLU A 187 9.60 8.47 0.33
C GLU A 187 9.01 7.09 0.68
N GLN A 188 7.94 7.12 1.46
CA GLN A 188 7.22 5.93 1.96
C GLN A 188 5.76 5.88 1.49
N PHE A 189 5.41 6.65 0.46
CA PHE A 189 4.08 6.68 -0.16
C PHE A 189 4.20 6.62 -1.69
N PRO A 190 3.17 6.14 -2.41
CA PRO A 190 3.19 6.09 -3.87
C PRO A 190 2.89 7.46 -4.46
N ARG A 191 3.71 7.90 -5.43
CA ARG A 191 3.45 9.06 -6.28
C ARG A 191 2.66 8.73 -7.53
N TYR A 192 2.66 7.48 -7.95
CA TYR A 192 1.86 7.02 -9.09
C TYR A 192 1.42 5.59 -8.85
N ILE A 193 0.17 5.29 -9.19
CA ILE A 193 -0.38 3.94 -9.18
C ILE A 193 -1.12 3.75 -10.51
N LYS A 194 -0.72 2.74 -11.29
CA LYS A 194 -1.47 2.26 -12.45
C LYS A 194 -1.84 0.81 -12.26
N TYR A 195 -3.10 0.47 -12.54
CA TYR A 195 -3.56 -0.90 -12.61
C TYR A 195 -4.57 -1.07 -13.74
N SER A 196 -4.47 -2.18 -14.46
CA SER A 196 -5.47 -2.54 -15.47
C SER A 196 -6.52 -3.52 -14.91
N ARG A 197 -7.77 -3.30 -15.27
CA ARG A 197 -8.89 -4.16 -14.88
C ARG A 197 -10.01 -4.12 -15.91
N ASP A 198 -10.45 -5.30 -16.32
CA ASP A 198 -11.63 -5.49 -17.17
C ASP A 198 -11.57 -4.68 -18.50
N GLY A 199 -10.35 -4.43 -19.01
CA GLY A 199 -10.10 -3.64 -20.24
C GLY A 199 -9.82 -2.16 -19.99
N ASP A 200 -10.07 -1.66 -18.78
CA ASP A 200 -9.79 -0.29 -18.37
C ASP A 200 -8.41 -0.16 -17.71
N ASP A 201 -7.73 0.95 -17.99
CA ASP A 201 -6.52 1.37 -17.29
C ASP A 201 -6.87 2.48 -16.30
N TYR A 202 -6.61 2.23 -15.02
CA TYR A 202 -6.83 3.21 -13.96
C TYR A 202 -5.50 3.76 -13.52
N GLU A 203 -5.38 5.08 -13.51
CA GLU A 203 -4.18 5.80 -13.12
C GLU A 203 -4.51 6.78 -11.99
N LEU A 204 -3.65 6.80 -10.98
CA LEU A 204 -3.66 7.74 -9.86
C LEU A 204 -2.29 8.40 -9.79
N GLU A 205 -2.24 9.70 -10.01
CA GLU A 205 -1.01 10.49 -9.96
C GLU A 205 -1.07 11.46 -8.78
N PHE A 206 0.01 11.49 -8.00
CA PHE A 206 0.10 12.36 -6.83
C PHE A 206 -0.04 13.81 -7.26
N SER A 207 -1.01 14.50 -6.66
CA SER A 207 -1.23 15.93 -6.87
C SER A 207 -0.57 16.72 -5.75
N GLU A 208 -1.00 16.49 -4.51
CA GLU A 208 -0.57 17.27 -3.35
C GLU A 208 -0.89 16.55 -2.04
N PHE A 209 -0.27 17.00 -0.96
CA PHE A 209 -0.76 16.70 0.38
C PHE A 209 -1.89 17.66 0.75
N VAL A 210 -2.91 17.15 1.43
CA VAL A 210 -4.06 17.93 1.90
C VAL A 210 -4.13 17.92 3.43
N LYS A 211 -4.94 18.81 4.00
CA LYS A 211 -5.16 18.89 5.45
C LYS A 211 -6.28 17.96 5.90
#